data_AF-A0A8H7HWR4-F1
#
_entry.id   AF-A0A8H7HWR4-F1
#
_cell.length_a   1.000
_cell.length_b   1.000
_cell.length_c   1.000
_cell.angle_alpha   90.00
_cell.angle_beta   90.00
_cell.angle_gamma   90.00
#
_symmetry.space_group_name_H-M   'P 1'
#
loop_
_entity.id
_entity.type
_entity.pdbx_description
1 polymer ?
#
loop_
_entity_poly.entity_id
_entity_poly.type
_entity_poly.pdbx_seq_one_letter_code
_entity_poly.pdbx_strand_id
1 'polypeptide(L)'
;MRLIHLYPTGSVVVLAGAAQQRVRLALPATSLMANYYSQCLPGASSPSTTAPPSSTITTTTKTSAGPTTTKPTTTVTGGGTVGPTLLPNYLWIRAVTPPNFHKYLQSYTPGTATDAVLADASTAGQFAITGGKLTQITPSGALLYANVEARADSTVNKLKVSWQTSSATSGTFVWSGDALTWTIDGITRPNNAAWLACTDAVEGQVLYVNLDLHEGSYGYNTPAGCSDHTIHYYNGAKADV
;
A
#
# COMPACT_ATOMS: atom_id res chain seq x y z
N MET A 1 32.67 10.41 37.67
CA MET A 1 31.29 10.40 37.15
C MET A 1 30.93 11.85 36.79
N ARG A 2 30.91 12.22 35.51
CA ARG A 2 30.65 13.60 35.05
C ARG A 2 29.26 13.67 34.43
N LEU A 3 28.43 14.57 34.97
CA LEU A 3 27.06 14.80 34.53
C LEU A 3 27.07 15.75 33.33
N ILE A 4 26.53 15.32 32.18
CA ILE A 4 26.38 16.13 30.97
C ILE A 4 24.89 16.49 30.86
N HIS A 5 24.55 17.76 31.02
CA HIS A 5 23.22 18.28 30.73
C HIS A 5 23.19 18.77 29.27
N LEU A 6 22.39 18.13 28.43
CA LEU A 6 22.12 18.57 27.06
C LEU A 6 20.86 19.45 27.06
N TYR A 7 20.99 20.71 26.65
CA TYR A 7 19.86 21.60 26.36
C TYR A 7 19.55 21.60 24.86
N PRO A 8 18.29 21.81 24.43
CA PRO A 8 17.84 21.62 23.04
C PRO A 8 18.25 22.76 22.08
N THR A 9 19.27 23.55 22.41
CA THR A 9 19.79 24.61 21.54
C THR A 9 21.32 24.55 21.45
N GLY A 10 21.84 23.49 20.83
CA GLY A 10 23.11 23.45 20.08
C GLY A 10 24.37 24.09 20.68
N SER A 11 24.49 24.21 22.01
CA SER A 11 25.64 24.86 22.66
C SER A 11 26.28 23.90 23.65
N VAL A 12 27.55 23.57 23.42
CA VAL A 12 28.36 22.75 24.33
C VAL A 12 29.22 23.70 25.18
N VAL A 13 29.08 23.62 26.50
CA VAL A 13 29.96 24.32 27.45
C VAL A 13 31.00 23.34 27.95
N VAL A 14 32.28 23.57 27.63
CA VAL A 14 33.40 22.81 28.18
C VAL A 14 34.00 23.63 29.33
N LEU A 15 34.02 23.07 30.54
CA LEU A 15 34.66 23.67 31.70
C LEU A 15 36.16 23.35 31.71
N ALA A 16 36.98 24.35 31.42
CA ALA A 16 38.42 24.35 31.67
C ALA A 16 38.78 25.57 32.52
N GLY A 17 38.89 25.39 33.84
CA GLY A 17 39.38 26.43 34.75
C GLY A 17 38.52 27.70 34.87
N ALA A 18 39.05 28.71 35.55
CA ALA A 18 38.34 29.87 36.09
C ALA A 18 38.00 31.00 35.08
N ALA A 19 37.94 30.72 33.77
CA ALA A 19 37.55 31.71 32.77
C ALA A 19 36.55 31.11 31.76
N GLN A 20 35.36 31.71 31.67
CA GLN A 20 34.36 31.35 30.66
C GLN A 20 34.72 31.96 29.31
N GLN A 21 34.99 31.12 28.30
CA GLN A 21 35.12 31.55 26.90
C GLN A 21 34.00 30.96 26.05
N ARG A 22 33.14 31.82 25.49
CA ARG A 22 32.06 31.41 24.59
C ARG A 22 32.61 31.26 23.17
N VAL A 23 32.76 30.02 22.70
CA VAL A 23 33.12 29.74 21.30
C VAL A 23 31.82 29.60 20.50
N ARG A 24 31.61 30.48 19.50
CA ARG A 24 30.53 30.33 18.52
C ARG A 24 31.06 29.53 17.33
N LEU A 25 30.51 28.33 17.11
CA LEU A 25 30.77 27.57 15.90
C LEU A 25 29.79 28.06 14.82
N ALA A 26 30.28 28.80 13.83
CA ALA A 26 29.50 29.15 12.65
C ALA A 26 29.65 28.00 11.64
N LEU A 27 28.58 27.26 11.38
CA LEU A 27 28.50 26.31 10.28
C LEU A 27 28.02 27.06 9.02
N PRO A 28 28.67 26.90 7.86
CA PRO A 28 28.20 27.52 6.62
C PRO A 28 26.91 26.85 6.15
N ALA A 29 25.91 27.66 5.81
CA ALA A 29 24.72 27.22 5.10
C ALA A 29 25.08 26.92 3.64
N THR A 30 24.95 25.66 3.22
CA THR A 30 24.92 25.29 1.81
C THR A 30 23.63 24.52 1.52
N SER A 31 22.72 25.27 0.89
CA SER A 31 21.62 24.78 0.07
C SER A 31 22.16 23.98 -1.11
N LEU A 32 21.73 22.73 -1.28
CA LEU A 32 21.75 21.97 -2.55
C LEU A 32 20.71 20.84 -2.48
N MET A 33 19.43 21.23 -2.44
CA MET A 33 18.32 20.37 -2.87
C MET A 33 17.96 20.79 -4.30
N ALA A 34 18.34 19.98 -5.28
CA ALA A 34 17.69 19.87 -6.59
C ALA A 34 18.55 18.95 -7.44
N ASN A 35 18.09 17.74 -7.74
CA ASN A 35 18.42 17.01 -8.98
C ASN A 35 17.71 15.64 -8.97
N TYR A 36 16.37 15.63 -8.92
CA TYR A 36 15.59 14.59 -9.60
C TYR A 36 14.12 14.99 -9.70
N TYR A 37 13.82 15.95 -10.57
CA TYR A 37 12.44 16.21 -10.99
C TYR A 37 12.42 16.57 -12.47
N SER A 38 12.17 15.56 -13.31
CA SER A 38 11.84 15.77 -14.71
C SER A 38 10.34 15.64 -14.85
N GLN A 39 9.62 16.73 -14.63
CA GLN A 39 8.26 16.89 -15.12
C GLN A 39 8.28 17.83 -16.32
N CYS A 40 7.98 17.28 -17.50
CA CYS A 40 7.66 18.09 -18.67
C CYS A 40 6.35 18.85 -18.39
N LEU A 41 6.42 20.17 -18.39
CA LEU A 41 5.26 21.06 -18.38
C LEU A 41 4.57 21.01 -19.77
N PRO A 42 3.25 20.77 -19.85
CA PRO A 42 2.47 21.08 -21.06
C PRO A 42 2.33 22.59 -21.21
N GLY A 43 2.86 23.14 -22.30
CA GLY A 43 2.66 24.54 -22.66
C GLY A 43 1.21 24.80 -23.07
N ALA A 44 0.54 25.68 -22.35
CA ALA A 44 -0.73 26.27 -22.76
C ALA A 44 -0.47 27.59 -23.49
N SER A 45 -0.94 27.71 -24.72
CA SER A 45 -1.24 29.00 -25.35
C SER A 45 -2.25 28.83 -26.51
N SER A 46 -3.45 29.35 -26.30
CA SER A 46 -4.40 29.86 -27.31
C SER A 46 -4.64 31.35 -26.95
N PRO A 47 -5.11 32.26 -27.85
CA PRO A 47 -6.06 31.99 -28.94
C PRO A 47 -5.82 32.76 -30.27
N SER A 48 -6.50 32.34 -31.35
CA SER A 48 -7.48 33.15 -32.12
C SER A 48 -7.74 32.56 -33.52
N THR A 49 -8.99 32.73 -33.94
CA THR A 49 -9.67 32.30 -35.17
C THR A 49 -9.22 33.03 -36.45
N THR A 50 -9.10 32.31 -37.58
CA THR A 50 -9.55 32.74 -38.93
C THR A 50 -9.66 31.51 -39.86
N ALA A 51 -10.68 31.50 -40.72
CA ALA A 51 -11.15 30.42 -41.61
C ALA A 51 -10.31 30.25 -42.92
N PRO A 52 -10.60 29.25 -43.79
CA PRO A 52 -9.62 28.56 -44.66
C PRO A 52 -9.46 29.16 -46.07
N PRO A 53 -8.46 28.67 -46.83
CA PRO A 53 -8.73 28.33 -48.23
C PRO A 53 -8.23 26.92 -48.64
N SER A 54 -8.96 26.38 -49.61
CA SER A 54 -8.78 25.09 -50.29
C SER A 54 -7.61 25.12 -51.29
N SER A 55 -6.82 24.05 -51.34
CA SER A 55 -6.13 23.57 -52.55
C SER A 55 -5.61 22.14 -52.37
N THR A 56 -5.28 21.50 -53.49
CA THR A 56 -5.46 20.08 -53.79
C THR A 56 -4.11 19.36 -54.04
N ILE A 57 -4.09 18.02 -53.86
CA ILE A 57 -3.19 16.97 -54.43
C ILE A 57 -1.71 16.92 -53.96
N THR A 58 -1.26 15.81 -53.34
CA THR A 58 -0.45 14.73 -53.98
C THR A 58 0.22 13.78 -52.97
N THR A 59 -0.01 12.49 -53.20
CA THR A 59 0.56 11.25 -52.68
C THR A 59 2.08 11.24 -52.43
N THR A 60 2.55 10.61 -51.36
CA THR A 60 3.69 9.65 -51.40
C THR A 60 3.73 8.76 -50.15
N THR A 61 3.70 7.46 -50.41
CA THR A 61 3.88 6.32 -49.49
C THR A 61 5.27 6.27 -48.86
N LYS A 62 5.35 6.10 -47.53
CA LYS A 62 6.51 5.49 -46.84
C LYS A 62 6.04 4.60 -45.69
N THR A 63 6.04 3.30 -45.94
CA THR A 63 6.04 2.23 -44.93
C THR A 63 7.36 2.29 -44.15
N SER A 64 7.28 2.65 -42.86
CA SER A 64 8.38 2.47 -41.90
C SER A 64 8.01 1.33 -40.97
N ALA A 65 8.67 0.19 -41.14
CA ALA A 65 8.63 -0.92 -40.22
C ALA A 65 9.44 -0.53 -38.97
N GLY A 66 8.74 -0.14 -37.90
CA GLY A 66 9.35 0.09 -36.60
C GLY A 66 9.75 -1.24 -35.94
N PRO A 67 10.88 -1.29 -35.23
CA PRO A 67 11.31 -2.51 -34.53
C PRO A 67 10.35 -2.78 -33.38
N THR A 68 9.63 -3.91 -33.45
CA THR A 68 8.80 -4.40 -32.35
C THR A 68 9.73 -4.98 -31.28
N THR A 69 9.99 -4.22 -30.23
CA THR A 69 10.55 -4.74 -28.98
C THR A 69 9.47 -5.55 -28.28
N THR A 70 9.43 -6.85 -28.54
CA THR A 70 8.59 -7.78 -27.78
C THR A 70 9.18 -7.93 -26.38
N LYS A 71 8.65 -7.17 -25.41
CA LYS A 71 8.85 -7.46 -23.99
C LYS A 71 8.37 -8.89 -23.75
N PRO A 72 9.19 -9.80 -23.18
CA PRO A 72 8.69 -11.09 -22.77
C PRO A 72 7.71 -10.85 -21.61
N THR A 73 6.41 -10.88 -21.91
CA THR A 73 5.38 -10.98 -20.89
C THR A 73 5.37 -12.43 -20.44
N THR A 74 6.19 -12.77 -19.46
CA THR A 74 5.97 -13.98 -18.66
C THR A 74 4.72 -13.73 -17.82
N THR A 75 3.54 -13.90 -18.41
CA THR A 75 2.30 -14.00 -17.64
C THR A 75 2.36 -15.33 -16.89
N VAL A 76 3.04 -15.34 -15.74
CA VAL A 76 2.88 -16.43 -14.78
C VAL A 76 1.40 -16.43 -14.43
N THR A 77 0.72 -17.49 -14.84
CA THR A 77 -0.72 -17.63 -14.62
C THR A 77 -0.92 -17.78 -13.12
N GLY A 78 -1.35 -16.71 -12.44
CA GLY A 78 -1.70 -16.76 -11.03
C GLY A 78 -2.76 -17.83 -10.80
N GLY A 79 -2.42 -18.89 -10.08
CA GLY A 79 -3.33 -19.92 -9.61
C GLY A 79 -3.99 -19.46 -8.32
N GLY A 80 -5.08 -18.71 -8.39
CA GLY A 80 -5.84 -18.41 -7.18
C GLY A 80 -6.17 -19.69 -6.41
N THR A 81 -6.41 -19.58 -5.09
CA THR A 81 -6.68 -20.74 -4.23
C THR A 81 -7.77 -21.66 -4.80
N VAL A 82 -8.80 -21.08 -5.45
CA VAL A 82 -9.93 -21.80 -6.05
C VAL A 82 -9.82 -21.98 -7.58
N GLY A 83 -8.62 -21.74 -8.11
CA GLY A 83 -8.31 -21.81 -9.53
C GLY A 83 -7.78 -20.50 -10.09
N PRO A 84 -7.20 -20.54 -11.31
CA PRO A 84 -6.49 -19.42 -11.91
C PRO A 84 -7.39 -18.37 -12.56
N THR A 85 -8.71 -18.51 -12.43
CA THR A 85 -9.68 -17.63 -13.07
C THR A 85 -10.65 -17.11 -12.02
N LEU A 86 -10.91 -15.82 -12.07
CA LEU A 86 -11.83 -15.15 -11.15
C LEU A 86 -13.25 -15.70 -11.32
N LEU A 87 -13.85 -16.13 -10.22
CA LEU A 87 -15.24 -16.58 -10.18
C LEU A 87 -16.19 -15.38 -10.32
N PRO A 88 -17.39 -15.57 -10.91
CA PRO A 88 -18.39 -14.52 -10.96
C PRO A 88 -18.71 -13.96 -9.57
N ASN A 89 -18.80 -12.64 -9.46
CA ASN A 89 -19.07 -11.88 -8.21
C ASN A 89 -17.96 -11.94 -7.15
N TYR A 90 -16.81 -12.52 -7.45
CA TYR A 90 -15.62 -12.43 -6.60
C TYR A 90 -14.61 -11.44 -7.17
N LEU A 91 -13.68 -11.01 -6.33
CA LEU A 91 -12.60 -10.10 -6.66
C LEU A 91 -11.27 -10.63 -6.11
N TRP A 92 -10.17 -10.34 -6.80
CA TRP A 92 -8.86 -10.41 -6.17
C TRP A 92 -8.68 -9.17 -5.29
N ILE A 93 -7.82 -9.23 -4.28
CA ILE A 93 -7.43 -8.06 -3.48
C ILE A 93 -5.91 -8.02 -3.43
N ARG A 94 -5.30 -6.89 -3.78
CA ARG A 94 -3.84 -6.74 -3.86
C ARG A 94 -3.34 -5.41 -3.28
N ALA A 95 -2.09 -5.39 -2.83
CA ALA A 95 -1.41 -4.16 -2.47
C ALA A 95 -0.96 -3.38 -3.72
N VAL A 96 -1.08 -2.05 -3.63
CA VAL A 96 -0.78 -1.13 -4.75
C VAL A 96 0.45 -0.25 -4.51
N THR A 97 1.21 -0.53 -3.46
CA THR A 97 2.46 0.18 -3.13
C THR A 97 3.59 -0.80 -2.79
N PRO A 98 4.85 -0.48 -3.14
CA PRO A 98 6.01 -1.21 -2.61
C PRO A 98 6.06 -1.19 -1.07
N PRO A 99 6.67 -2.21 -0.43
CA PRO A 99 7.39 -3.34 -1.00
C PRO A 99 6.49 -4.49 -1.49
N ASN A 100 5.20 -4.47 -1.15
CA ASN A 100 4.25 -5.54 -1.46
C ASN A 100 3.42 -5.28 -2.73
N PHE A 101 3.92 -4.46 -3.65
CA PHE A 101 3.24 -4.17 -4.91
C PHE A 101 2.91 -5.48 -5.64
N HIS A 102 1.64 -5.65 -6.03
CA HIS A 102 1.13 -6.88 -6.68
C HIS A 102 1.22 -8.15 -5.81
N LYS A 103 1.38 -8.03 -4.50
CA LYS A 103 1.09 -9.14 -3.57
C LYS A 103 -0.40 -9.16 -3.25
N TYR A 104 -0.96 -10.35 -3.18
CA TYR A 104 -2.38 -10.63 -3.09
C TYR A 104 -2.76 -11.12 -1.69
N LEU A 105 -3.89 -10.61 -1.21
CA LEU A 105 -4.52 -11.08 0.02
C LEU A 105 -4.91 -12.55 -0.13
N GLN A 106 -4.65 -13.32 0.91
CA GLN A 106 -4.97 -14.75 1.00
C GLN A 106 -4.84 -15.23 2.44
N SER A 107 -5.20 -16.49 2.67
CA SER A 107 -4.83 -17.23 3.88
C SER A 107 -3.37 -17.66 3.80
N TYR A 108 -2.61 -17.56 4.90
CA TYR A 108 -1.23 -18.05 4.98
C TYR A 108 -1.09 -19.49 4.47
N THR A 109 -1.92 -20.40 4.97
CA THR A 109 -2.11 -21.71 4.34
C THR A 109 -3.30 -21.60 3.37
N PRO A 110 -3.08 -21.63 2.04
CA PRO A 110 -4.12 -21.29 1.07
C PRO A 110 -5.42 -22.08 1.27
N GLY A 111 -6.54 -21.36 1.39
CA GLY A 111 -7.87 -21.96 1.50
C GLY A 111 -8.23 -22.50 2.88
N THR A 112 -7.48 -22.15 3.92
CA THR A 112 -7.73 -22.60 5.30
C THR A 112 -7.86 -21.44 6.29
N ALA A 113 -8.41 -21.73 7.48
CA ALA A 113 -8.60 -20.75 8.54
C ALA A 113 -7.27 -20.44 9.26
N THR A 114 -6.45 -19.58 8.64
CA THR A 114 -5.17 -19.10 9.17
C THR A 114 -5.09 -17.58 9.13
N ASP A 115 -3.97 -17.01 9.55
CA ASP A 115 -3.71 -15.59 9.42
C ASP A 115 -3.81 -15.11 7.96
N ALA A 116 -4.21 -13.85 7.78
CA ALA A 116 -4.29 -13.21 6.48
C ALA A 116 -2.93 -12.65 6.10
N VAL A 117 -2.49 -12.92 4.87
CA VAL A 117 -1.17 -12.49 4.38
C VAL A 117 -1.29 -11.82 3.01
N LEU A 118 -0.29 -11.01 2.65
CA LEU A 118 -0.04 -10.56 1.29
C LEU A 118 1.07 -11.43 0.68
N ALA A 119 0.73 -12.31 -0.25
CA ALA A 119 1.70 -13.20 -0.88
C ALA A 119 1.50 -13.28 -2.41
N ASP A 120 2.15 -14.23 -3.08
CA ASP A 120 2.18 -14.28 -4.53
C ASP A 120 0.81 -14.54 -5.18
N ALA A 121 0.66 -14.07 -6.41
CA ALA A 121 -0.52 -14.25 -7.25
C ALA A 121 -0.88 -15.74 -7.48
N SER A 122 0.10 -16.64 -7.32
CA SER A 122 -0.04 -18.09 -7.50
C SER A 122 -0.84 -18.80 -6.41
N THR A 123 -1.26 -18.08 -5.37
CA THR A 123 -2.08 -18.62 -4.28
C THR A 123 -3.16 -17.62 -3.83
N ALA A 124 -3.36 -16.54 -4.61
CA ALA A 124 -4.27 -15.44 -4.28
C ALA A 124 -5.68 -15.92 -3.91
N GLY A 125 -6.25 -15.32 -2.86
CA GLY A 125 -7.65 -15.55 -2.48
C GLY A 125 -8.61 -14.84 -3.45
N GLN A 126 -9.83 -15.34 -3.52
CA GLN A 126 -10.94 -14.68 -4.21
C GLN A 126 -11.99 -14.27 -3.18
N PHE A 127 -12.43 -13.01 -3.24
CA PHE A 127 -13.16 -12.38 -2.16
C PHE A 127 -14.48 -11.76 -2.59
N ALA A 128 -15.43 -11.76 -1.67
CA ALA A 128 -16.68 -11.02 -1.77
C ALA A 128 -16.97 -10.30 -0.45
N ILE A 129 -17.78 -9.25 -0.49
CA ILE A 129 -18.32 -8.60 0.70
C ILE A 129 -19.82 -8.81 0.73
N THR A 130 -20.33 -9.46 1.78
CA THR A 130 -21.77 -9.64 2.00
C THR A 130 -22.11 -9.23 3.44
N GLY A 131 -23.07 -8.32 3.62
CA GLY A 131 -23.47 -7.87 4.96
C GLY A 131 -22.33 -7.26 5.79
N GLY A 132 -21.38 -6.58 5.12
CA GLY A 132 -20.21 -6.00 5.78
C GLY A 132 -19.14 -7.01 6.19
N LYS A 133 -19.22 -8.26 5.72
CA LYS A 133 -18.24 -9.31 6.00
C LYS A 133 -17.44 -9.61 4.74
N LEU A 134 -16.12 -9.54 4.85
CA LEU A 134 -15.21 -9.99 3.81
C LEU A 134 -15.08 -11.51 3.89
N THR A 135 -15.38 -12.20 2.81
CA THR A 135 -15.30 -13.66 2.73
C THR A 135 -14.33 -14.11 1.66
N GLN A 136 -13.50 -15.10 1.96
CA GLN A 136 -12.68 -15.83 1.00
C GLN A 136 -13.36 -17.14 0.64
N ILE A 137 -13.51 -17.44 -0.65
CA ILE A 137 -13.98 -18.76 -1.09
C ILE A 137 -12.81 -19.77 -1.06
N THR A 138 -13.09 -20.99 -0.62
CA THR A 138 -12.15 -22.11 -0.54
C THR A 138 -12.32 -23.08 -1.70
N PRO A 139 -11.37 -24.00 -1.95
CA PRO A 139 -11.49 -24.97 -3.05
C PRO A 139 -12.73 -25.87 -2.96
N SER A 140 -13.27 -26.09 -1.75
CA SER A 140 -14.51 -26.85 -1.54
C SER A 140 -15.78 -26.03 -1.76
N GLY A 141 -15.67 -24.74 -2.05
CA GLY A 141 -16.80 -23.80 -2.12
C GLY A 141 -17.26 -23.27 -0.76
N ALA A 142 -16.66 -23.73 0.35
CA ALA A 142 -16.92 -23.15 1.67
C ALA A 142 -16.35 -21.74 1.78
N LEU A 143 -16.91 -20.94 2.69
CA LEU A 143 -16.46 -19.57 2.96
C LEU A 143 -15.62 -19.49 4.23
N LEU A 144 -14.52 -18.75 4.14
CA LEU A 144 -13.79 -18.24 5.30
C LEU A 144 -14.14 -16.78 5.50
N TYR A 145 -14.27 -16.36 6.75
CA TYR A 145 -14.62 -15.00 7.13
C TYR A 145 -13.39 -14.29 7.67
N ALA A 146 -13.15 -13.06 7.19
CA ALA A 146 -12.09 -12.24 7.74
C ALA A 146 -12.51 -11.77 9.14
N ASN A 147 -11.66 -12.03 10.12
CA ASN A 147 -11.81 -11.62 11.50
C ASN A 147 -10.63 -10.73 11.90
N VAL A 148 -10.92 -9.53 12.38
CA VAL A 148 -9.96 -8.59 12.95
C VAL A 148 -9.90 -8.80 14.46
N GLU A 149 -8.70 -8.90 15.02
CA GLU A 149 -8.58 -9.07 16.47
C GLU A 149 -9.15 -7.88 17.26
N ALA A 150 -9.64 -8.16 18.47
CA ALA A 150 -10.12 -7.11 19.35
C ALA A 150 -8.95 -6.26 19.86
N ARG A 151 -9.18 -4.95 19.97
CA ARG A 151 -8.20 -4.04 20.54
C ARG A 151 -8.12 -4.24 22.05
N ALA A 152 -6.97 -4.69 22.55
CA ALA A 152 -6.77 -4.94 23.98
C ALA A 152 -6.84 -3.66 24.82
N ASP A 153 -6.18 -2.58 24.38
CA ASP A 153 -6.17 -1.29 25.06
C ASP A 153 -5.78 -0.14 24.11
N SER A 154 -5.73 1.10 24.64
CA SER A 154 -5.44 2.32 23.89
C SER A 154 -4.00 2.45 23.37
N THR A 155 -3.09 1.56 23.76
CA THR A 155 -1.69 1.54 23.31
C THR A 155 -1.49 0.65 22.07
N VAL A 156 -2.41 -0.29 21.83
CA VAL A 156 -2.42 -1.12 20.62
C VAL A 156 -2.65 -0.22 19.41
N ASN A 157 -1.75 -0.32 18.42
CA ASN A 157 -1.73 0.52 17.21
C ASN A 157 -1.92 -0.27 15.90
N LYS A 158 -2.07 -1.60 15.97
CA LYS A 158 -2.38 -2.47 14.84
C LYS A 158 -3.25 -3.63 15.29
N LEU A 159 -4.14 -4.12 14.42
CA LEU A 159 -5.01 -5.27 14.71
C LEU A 159 -4.87 -6.33 13.62
N LYS A 160 -4.44 -7.54 13.99
CA LYS A 160 -4.24 -8.66 13.07
C LYS A 160 -5.53 -9.08 12.40
N VAL A 161 -5.43 -9.43 11.12
CA VAL A 161 -6.52 -10.04 10.34
C VAL A 161 -6.25 -11.54 10.20
N SER A 162 -7.29 -12.35 10.45
CA SER A 162 -7.25 -13.81 10.35
C SER A 162 -8.49 -14.33 9.62
N TRP A 163 -8.41 -15.56 9.10
CA TRP A 163 -9.53 -16.25 8.46
C TRP A 163 -10.13 -17.27 9.41
N GLN A 164 -11.46 -17.29 9.50
CA GLN A 164 -12.20 -18.22 10.36
C GLN A 164 -13.32 -18.92 9.59
N THR A 165 -13.73 -20.10 10.02
CA THR A 165 -14.85 -20.85 9.43
C THR A 165 -16.22 -20.32 9.85
N SER A 166 -16.27 -19.47 10.88
CA SER A 166 -17.47 -18.81 11.37
C SER A 166 -17.37 -17.30 11.25
N SER A 167 -18.50 -16.65 10.99
CA SER A 167 -18.59 -15.19 11.01
C SER A 167 -18.65 -14.69 12.45
N ALA A 168 -17.52 -14.25 12.99
CA ALA A 168 -17.52 -13.38 14.17
C ALA A 168 -17.66 -11.92 13.73
N THR A 169 -18.37 -11.10 14.52
CA THR A 169 -18.47 -9.66 14.25
C THR A 169 -17.20 -8.97 14.78
N SER A 170 -16.25 -8.73 13.89
CA SER A 170 -15.04 -7.95 14.16
C SER A 170 -15.00 -6.65 13.35
N GLY A 171 -16.13 -5.96 13.24
CA GLY A 171 -16.29 -4.77 12.38
C GLY A 171 -16.91 -5.06 11.01
N THR A 172 -16.76 -4.07 10.13
CA THR A 172 -17.45 -3.95 8.85
C THR A 172 -16.43 -3.66 7.75
N PHE A 173 -16.43 -4.49 6.71
CA PHE A 173 -15.65 -4.30 5.49
C PHE A 173 -16.52 -3.68 4.40
N VAL A 174 -16.00 -2.66 3.71
CA VAL A 174 -16.69 -1.97 2.61
C VAL A 174 -15.68 -1.53 1.54
N TRP A 175 -16.13 -1.46 0.29
CA TRP A 175 -15.38 -0.82 -0.80
C TRP A 175 -15.59 0.69 -0.80
N SER A 176 -14.49 1.45 -0.84
CA SER A 176 -14.52 2.91 -1.12
C SER A 176 -13.76 3.17 -2.41
N GLY A 177 -14.49 3.30 -3.52
CA GLY A 177 -13.88 3.13 -4.84
C GLY A 177 -13.41 1.70 -5.01
N ASP A 178 -12.13 1.50 -5.27
CA ASP A 178 -11.48 0.19 -5.33
C ASP A 178 -10.75 -0.23 -4.05
N ALA A 179 -10.56 0.68 -3.09
CA ALA A 179 -9.87 0.41 -1.84
C ALA A 179 -10.77 -0.38 -0.86
N LEU A 180 -10.19 -1.42 -0.24
CA LEU A 180 -10.83 -2.11 0.87
C LEU A 180 -10.70 -1.26 2.15
N THR A 181 -11.84 -1.01 2.80
CA THR A 181 -11.90 -0.29 4.07
C THR A 181 -12.44 -1.18 5.17
N TRP A 182 -12.05 -0.87 6.41
CA TRP A 182 -12.57 -1.52 7.60
C TRP A 182 -12.88 -0.50 8.70
N THR A 183 -14.03 -0.69 9.35
CA THR A 183 -14.49 0.11 10.49
C THR A 183 -15.06 -0.78 11.59
N ILE A 184 -15.02 -0.28 12.83
CA ILE A 184 -15.70 -0.88 13.98
C ILE A 184 -16.12 0.22 14.95
N ASP A 185 -17.22 0.00 15.67
CA ASP A 185 -17.64 0.91 16.73
C ASP A 185 -16.57 1.00 17.83
N GLY A 186 -16.35 2.20 18.35
CA GLY A 186 -15.37 2.46 19.42
C GLY A 186 -13.93 2.67 18.95
N ILE A 187 -13.62 2.53 17.65
CA ILE A 187 -12.30 2.86 17.08
C ILE A 187 -12.48 3.82 15.90
N THR A 188 -12.08 5.07 16.10
CA THR A 188 -11.99 6.07 15.02
C THR A 188 -10.57 6.11 14.47
N ARG A 189 -10.44 6.11 13.14
CA ARG A 189 -9.16 6.12 12.43
C ARG A 189 -9.14 7.31 11.45
N PRO A 190 -7.99 7.94 11.23
CA PRO A 190 -7.87 8.99 10.22
C PRO A 190 -8.04 8.46 8.79
N ASN A 191 -7.69 7.18 8.55
CA ASN A 191 -7.85 6.52 7.26
C ASN A 191 -8.35 5.08 7.45
N ASN A 192 -9.58 4.80 7.04
CA ASN A 192 -10.17 3.47 7.14
C ASN A 192 -9.60 2.46 6.12
N ALA A 193 -8.90 2.93 5.10
CA ALA A 193 -8.24 2.14 4.07
C ALA A 193 -6.75 1.84 4.37
N ALA A 194 -6.23 2.24 5.53
CA ALA A 194 -4.84 2.00 5.90
C ALA A 194 -4.64 0.58 6.43
N TRP A 195 -3.67 -0.13 5.88
CA TRP A 195 -3.32 -1.50 6.26
C TRP A 195 -1.82 -1.59 6.49
N LEU A 196 -1.40 -2.48 7.39
CA LEU A 196 0.00 -2.82 7.57
C LEU A 196 0.22 -4.23 7.04
N ALA A 197 1.31 -4.40 6.29
CA ALA A 197 1.89 -5.70 6.04
C ALA A 197 3.13 -5.82 6.91
N CYS A 198 3.11 -6.71 7.89
CA CYS A 198 4.19 -6.89 8.84
C CYS A 198 4.94 -8.19 8.55
N THR A 199 6.26 -8.11 8.49
CA THR A 199 7.12 -9.26 8.26
C THR A 199 7.11 -10.16 9.49
N ASP A 200 6.69 -11.39 9.27
CA ASP A 200 6.78 -12.52 10.18
C ASP A 200 7.77 -13.55 9.62
N ALA A 201 8.53 -14.21 10.50
CA ALA A 201 9.58 -15.13 10.11
C ALA A 201 9.07 -16.43 9.48
N VAL A 202 7.82 -16.79 9.73
CA VAL A 202 7.17 -18.02 9.25
C VAL A 202 6.15 -17.69 8.17
N GLU A 203 5.35 -16.65 8.40
CA GLU A 203 4.17 -16.34 7.58
C GLU A 203 4.42 -15.31 6.49
N GLY A 204 5.57 -14.65 6.51
CA GLY A 204 5.88 -13.60 5.55
C GLY A 204 5.12 -12.31 5.89
N GLN A 205 4.30 -11.80 4.98
CA GLN A 205 3.71 -10.46 5.10
C GLN A 205 2.29 -10.54 5.69
N VAL A 206 2.20 -10.64 7.01
CA VAL A 206 0.94 -10.75 7.75
C VAL A 206 0.19 -9.41 7.73
N LEU A 207 -1.12 -9.45 7.46
CA LEU A 207 -1.96 -8.28 7.31
C LEU A 207 -2.54 -7.82 8.67
N TYR A 208 -2.45 -6.51 8.92
CA TYR A 208 -3.06 -5.85 10.06
C TYR A 208 -3.85 -4.62 9.60
N VAL A 209 -4.91 -4.28 10.32
CA VAL A 209 -5.51 -2.95 10.28
C VAL A 209 -4.52 -1.96 10.91
N ASN A 210 -4.19 -0.88 10.19
CA ASN A 210 -3.40 0.21 10.76
C ASN A 210 -4.29 1.12 11.61
N LEU A 211 -4.11 1.16 12.93
CA LEU A 211 -4.94 2.05 13.76
C LEU A 211 -4.46 3.50 13.75
N ASP A 212 -3.18 3.74 13.46
CA ASP A 212 -2.46 5.03 13.50
C ASP A 212 -3.19 6.13 14.29
N LEU A 213 -3.14 6.01 15.62
CA LEU A 213 -3.89 6.85 16.56
C LEU A 213 -3.08 8.05 17.07
N HIS A 214 -1.87 8.24 16.52
CA HIS A 214 -1.10 9.45 16.77
C HIS A 214 -1.28 10.40 15.59
N GLU A 215 -1.31 11.70 15.89
CA GLU A 215 -1.55 12.80 14.96
C GLU A 215 -0.68 12.69 13.70
N GLY A 216 -1.24 12.15 12.62
CA GLY A 216 -0.75 12.34 11.26
C GLY A 216 -0.43 11.08 10.47
N SER A 217 -1.44 10.62 9.73
CA SER A 217 -1.34 10.05 8.36
C SER A 217 -0.60 8.72 8.14
N TYR A 218 -1.28 7.86 7.39
CA TYR A 218 -0.72 6.86 6.47
C TYR A 218 0.73 7.20 6.05
N GLY A 219 1.66 6.30 6.36
CA GLY A 219 3.10 6.45 6.06
C GLY A 219 3.96 7.17 7.11
N TYR A 220 3.40 7.70 8.19
CA TYR A 220 4.16 8.18 9.35
C TYR A 220 4.14 7.14 10.49
N ASN A 221 5.25 6.96 11.19
CA ASN A 221 5.37 6.05 12.34
C ASN A 221 5.00 4.58 12.08
N THR A 222 5.16 4.10 10.84
CA THR A 222 4.98 2.68 10.51
C THR A 222 5.81 1.80 11.46
N PRO A 223 5.19 0.85 12.17
CA PRO A 223 5.91 0.00 13.11
C PRO A 223 7.09 -0.72 12.46
N ALA A 224 8.19 -0.90 13.20
CA ALA A 224 9.35 -1.61 12.70
C ALA A 224 8.98 -3.01 12.20
N GLY A 225 9.49 -3.39 11.03
CA GLY A 225 9.18 -4.65 10.37
C GLY A 225 7.85 -4.64 9.58
N CYS A 226 7.11 -3.53 9.58
CA CYS A 226 5.89 -3.37 8.79
C CYS A 226 6.06 -2.34 7.67
N SER A 227 5.21 -2.45 6.65
CA SER A 227 5.02 -1.44 5.61
C SER A 227 3.55 -1.04 5.50
N ASP A 228 3.31 0.24 5.24
CA ASP A 228 1.96 0.80 5.09
C ASP A 228 1.46 0.59 3.65
N HIS A 229 0.20 0.18 3.53
CA HIS A 229 -0.44 -0.18 2.28
C HIS A 229 -1.89 0.26 2.27
N THR A 230 -2.34 0.70 1.10
CA THR A 230 -3.73 0.50 0.71
C THR A 230 -3.81 -0.80 -0.10
N ILE A 231 -4.90 -1.54 0.08
CA ILE A 231 -5.18 -2.75 -0.70
C ILE A 231 -6.48 -2.55 -1.47
N HIS A 232 -6.45 -2.97 -2.73
CA HIS A 232 -7.47 -2.63 -3.71
C HIS A 232 -8.00 -3.90 -4.34
N TYR A 233 -9.27 -3.90 -4.72
CA TYR A 233 -9.76 -4.98 -5.55
C TYR A 233 -9.07 -4.96 -6.91
N TYR A 234 -8.95 -6.14 -7.50
CA TYR A 234 -8.58 -6.32 -8.89
C TYR A 234 -9.56 -7.30 -9.53
N ASN A 235 -10.13 -6.93 -10.67
CA ASN A 235 -11.19 -7.66 -11.35
C ASN A 235 -10.73 -8.29 -12.68
N GLY A 236 -9.41 -8.39 -12.89
CA GLY A 236 -8.84 -9.11 -14.02
C GLY A 236 -9.22 -10.59 -13.96
N ALA A 237 -9.36 -11.21 -15.13
CA ALA A 237 -9.72 -12.63 -15.22
C ALA A 237 -8.74 -13.54 -14.46
N LYS A 238 -7.47 -13.12 -14.32
CA LYS A 238 -6.41 -13.81 -13.58
C LYS A 238 -5.68 -12.81 -12.71
N ALA A 239 -5.18 -13.22 -11.55
CA ALA A 239 -4.22 -12.41 -10.79
C ALA A 239 -2.97 -12.15 -11.64
N ASP A 240 -2.50 -10.91 -11.65
CA ASP A 240 -1.30 -10.49 -12.36
C ASP A 240 -0.05 -10.51 -11.46
N VAL A 241 1.12 -10.36 -12.07
CA VAL A 241 2.43 -10.26 -11.42
C VAL A 241 3.11 -8.97 -11.81
#